data_AF-A0A2V8AS52-F1
#
_entry.id   AF-A0A2V8AS52-F1
#
_cell.length_a   1.000
_cell.length_b   1.000
_cell.length_c   1.000
_cell.angle_alpha   90.00
_cell.angle_beta   90.00
_cell.angle_gamma   90.00
#
_symmetry.space_group_name_H-M   'P 1'
#
loop_
_entity.id
_entity.type
_entity.pdbx_description
1 polymer ?
#
loop_
_entity_poly.entity_id
_entity_poly.type
_entity_poly.pdbx_seq_one_letter_code
_entity_poly.pdbx_strand_id
1 'polypeptide(L)'
;MDALETLREEYRQLGIGPSLHELLGKIVWPTVRQYPPSEYSPYGAWDQSTCEDVLSDWITERLWGRADLLAMLSSAMTLQQLRAALTTSLRQHLTNKRRRSIASNLYKRVRTILRNDPMFRSISSSSLGADERWTATASESPTPSSLSVGELAQIASELSDNDLEVVRYGPFSQKLSPILRDPQLREFIHHLLRRAGGTVTLSTIIEVMRFRFSLPIEEHTELDESFRSLTRGPANEALINVSARSVVSRLDVEEAAIVNSYFRSGGSLSETAELCGYNVQLVRNVVYRTFEMVCECSESEDDARAILQTVESLLIQHGGR
;
A
#
# COMPACT_ATOMS: atom_id res chain seq x y z
N MET A 1 2.38 -32.24 -27.60
CA MET A 1 1.50 -31.11 -27.27
C MET A 1 2.35 -30.14 -26.45
N ASP A 2 2.41 -28.86 -26.83
CA ASP A 2 3.23 -27.88 -26.11
C ASP A 2 2.70 -27.71 -24.68
N ALA A 3 3.58 -27.75 -23.68
CA ALA A 3 3.20 -27.68 -22.27
C ALA A 3 2.45 -26.38 -21.95
N LEU A 4 2.77 -25.29 -22.66
CA LEU A 4 2.02 -24.03 -22.54
C LEU A 4 0.59 -24.16 -23.09
N GLU A 5 0.40 -24.84 -24.22
CA GLU A 5 -0.92 -25.01 -24.82
C GLU A 5 -1.82 -25.92 -23.96
N THR A 6 -1.23 -26.92 -23.29
CA THR A 6 -1.96 -27.72 -22.29
C THR A 6 -2.46 -26.86 -21.13
N LEU A 7 -1.65 -25.92 -20.62
CA LEU A 7 -2.07 -25.00 -19.54
C LEU A 7 -3.15 -24.01 -20.00
N ARG A 8 -3.09 -23.55 -21.25
CA ARG A 8 -4.13 -22.70 -21.84
C ARG A 8 -5.44 -23.44 -21.98
N GLU A 9 -5.40 -24.67 -22.47
CA GLU A 9 -6.61 -25.49 -22.63
C GLU A 9 -7.22 -25.84 -21.27
N GLU A 10 -6.39 -26.18 -20.29
CA GLU A 10 -6.84 -26.36 -18.91
C GLU A 10 -7.53 -25.08 -18.38
N TYR A 11 -6.94 -23.91 -18.63
CA TYR A 11 -7.55 -22.64 -18.23
C TYR A 11 -8.91 -22.38 -18.87
N ARG A 12 -9.06 -22.68 -20.16
CA ARG A 12 -10.34 -22.51 -20.87
C ARG A 12 -11.42 -23.44 -20.33
N GLN A 13 -11.06 -24.67 -19.95
CA GLN A 13 -12.02 -25.68 -19.52
C GLN A 13 -12.37 -25.58 -18.03
N LEU A 14 -11.38 -25.35 -17.17
CA LEU A 14 -11.49 -25.50 -15.73
C LEU A 14 -11.10 -24.23 -14.95
N GLY A 15 -10.56 -23.21 -15.61
CA GLY A 15 -9.89 -22.11 -14.94
C GLY A 15 -8.55 -22.56 -14.34
N ILE A 16 -8.34 -22.36 -13.04
CA ILE A 16 -7.09 -22.84 -12.41
C ILE A 16 -7.25 -24.32 -12.06
N GLY A 17 -6.93 -25.18 -13.03
CA GLY A 17 -6.90 -26.63 -12.84
C GLY A 17 -5.64 -27.14 -12.13
N PRO A 18 -5.48 -28.47 -12.00
CA PRO A 18 -4.38 -29.08 -11.26
C PRO A 18 -2.99 -28.72 -11.78
N SER A 19 -2.79 -28.66 -13.10
CA SER A 19 -1.46 -28.39 -13.68
C SER A 19 -1.06 -26.93 -13.48
N LEU A 20 -2.02 -26.01 -13.62
CA LEU A 20 -1.81 -24.60 -13.31
C LEU A 20 -1.56 -24.39 -11.82
N HIS A 21 -2.35 -25.02 -10.95
CA HIS A 21 -2.14 -24.92 -9.50
C HIS A 21 -0.77 -25.46 -9.08
N GLU A 22 -0.34 -26.59 -9.64
CA GLU A 22 1.01 -27.15 -9.41
C GLU A 22 2.11 -26.20 -9.90
N LEU A 23 1.95 -25.60 -11.08
CA LEU A 23 2.89 -24.61 -11.61
C LEU A 23 2.99 -23.39 -10.69
N LEU A 24 1.86 -22.86 -10.22
CA LEU A 24 1.83 -21.72 -9.32
C LEU A 24 2.49 -22.05 -7.99
N GLY A 25 2.19 -23.22 -7.40
CA GLY A 25 2.86 -23.69 -6.18
C GLY A 25 4.38 -23.79 -6.32
N LYS A 26 4.87 -24.31 -7.47
CA LYS A 26 6.31 -24.37 -7.80
C LYS A 26 6.96 -22.99 -7.93
N ILE A 27 6.18 -21.93 -8.19
CA ILE A 27 6.66 -20.54 -8.24
C ILE A 27 6.61 -19.89 -6.86
N VAL A 28 5.54 -20.14 -6.09
CA VAL A 28 5.34 -19.51 -4.77
C VAL A 28 6.48 -19.85 -3.83
N TRP A 29 6.75 -21.15 -3.62
CA TRP A 29 7.75 -21.61 -2.67
C TRP A 29 9.15 -20.98 -2.81
N PRO A 30 9.80 -21.01 -3.98
CA PRO A 30 11.12 -20.40 -4.14
C PRO A 30 11.09 -18.86 -4.10
N THR A 31 9.93 -18.25 -4.41
CA THR A 31 9.80 -16.79 -4.43
C THR A 31 9.61 -16.22 -3.04
N VAL A 32 8.72 -16.80 -2.23
CA VAL A 32 8.41 -16.28 -0.88
C VAL A 32 9.62 -16.38 0.06
N ARG A 33 10.46 -17.41 -0.08
CA ARG A 33 11.68 -17.57 0.73
C ARG A 33 12.73 -16.49 0.51
N GLN A 34 12.60 -15.67 -0.52
CA GLN A 34 13.44 -14.48 -0.74
C GLN A 34 13.01 -13.29 0.12
N TYR A 35 11.85 -13.39 0.79
CA TYR A 35 11.26 -12.36 1.63
C TYR A 35 11.31 -12.76 3.11
N PRO A 36 11.47 -11.79 4.02
CA PRO A 36 11.51 -12.07 5.45
C PRO A 36 10.14 -12.61 5.92
N PRO A 37 10.07 -13.86 6.45
CA PRO A 37 8.78 -14.46 6.81
C PRO A 37 8.05 -13.67 7.88
N SER A 38 8.76 -12.92 8.73
CA SER A 38 8.17 -12.08 9.77
C SER A 38 7.27 -10.94 9.24
N GLU A 39 7.35 -10.60 7.95
CA GLU A 39 6.49 -9.59 7.32
C GLU A 39 5.26 -10.18 6.60
N TYR A 40 5.24 -11.49 6.36
CA TYR A 40 4.25 -12.13 5.48
C TYR A 40 3.61 -13.40 6.05
N SER A 41 4.19 -13.97 7.10
CA SER A 41 3.73 -15.14 7.82
C SER A 41 3.30 -14.75 9.22
N PRO A 42 2.06 -15.09 9.65
CA PRO A 42 1.62 -14.91 11.03
C PRO A 42 2.52 -15.62 12.05
N TYR A 43 3.12 -16.73 11.65
CA TYR A 43 3.96 -17.59 12.49
C TYR A 43 5.46 -17.28 12.37
N GLY A 44 5.84 -16.27 11.58
CA GLY A 44 7.24 -15.88 11.38
C GLY A 44 8.10 -16.91 10.65
N ALA A 45 7.48 -17.89 9.98
CA ALA A 45 8.17 -18.93 9.21
C ALA A 45 7.49 -19.20 7.86
N TRP A 46 8.27 -19.60 6.87
CA TRP A 46 7.76 -20.12 5.60
C TRP A 46 7.57 -21.64 5.72
N ASP A 47 6.39 -22.06 6.14
CA ASP A 47 5.95 -23.45 6.09
C ASP A 47 4.97 -23.68 4.93
N GLN A 48 4.59 -24.95 4.73
CA GLN A 48 3.70 -25.36 3.65
C GLN A 48 2.35 -24.62 3.73
N SER A 49 1.77 -24.51 4.92
CA SER A 49 0.50 -23.81 5.16
C SER A 49 0.57 -22.35 4.76
N THR A 50 1.60 -21.63 5.21
CA THR A 50 1.80 -20.20 4.90
C THR A 50 1.96 -19.98 3.39
N CYS A 51 2.62 -20.91 2.70
CA CYS A 51 2.80 -20.81 1.26
C CYS A 51 1.50 -21.10 0.49
N GLU A 52 0.67 -22.01 0.99
CA GLU A 52 -0.68 -22.26 0.46
C GLU A 52 -1.58 -21.04 0.66
N ASP A 53 -1.49 -20.37 1.80
CA ASP A 53 -2.22 -19.12 2.05
C ASP A 53 -1.81 -18.02 1.08
N VAL A 54 -0.50 -17.80 0.88
CA VAL A 54 0.01 -16.82 -0.11
C VAL A 54 -0.45 -17.17 -1.53
N LEU A 55 -0.44 -18.45 -1.88
CA LEU A 55 -0.92 -18.91 -3.18
C LEU A 55 -2.41 -18.60 -3.35
N SER A 56 -3.24 -18.90 -2.35
CA SER A 56 -4.68 -18.66 -2.35
C SER A 56 -5.01 -17.16 -2.48
N ASP A 57 -4.33 -16.31 -1.71
CA ASP A 57 -4.50 -14.86 -1.76
C ASP A 57 -4.10 -14.30 -3.13
N TRP A 58 -2.94 -14.72 -3.64
CA TRP A 58 -2.46 -14.26 -4.94
C TRP A 58 -3.39 -14.69 -6.07
N ILE A 59 -3.92 -15.91 -6.01
CA ILE A 59 -4.93 -16.41 -6.95
C ILE A 59 -6.17 -15.51 -6.89
N THR A 60 -6.74 -15.33 -5.71
CA THR A 60 -8.03 -14.67 -5.53
C THR A 60 -7.95 -13.18 -5.89
N GLU A 61 -6.95 -12.47 -5.40
CA GLU A 61 -6.85 -11.02 -5.55
C GLU A 61 -6.33 -10.56 -6.90
N ARG A 62 -5.44 -11.33 -7.53
CA ARG A 62 -4.77 -10.93 -8.77
C ARG A 62 -5.10 -11.83 -9.94
N LEU A 63 -4.75 -13.11 -9.85
CA LEU A 63 -4.83 -14.01 -10.99
C LEU A 63 -6.27 -14.17 -11.50
N TRP A 64 -7.23 -14.25 -10.57
CA TRP A 64 -8.66 -14.22 -10.86
C TRP A 64 -9.26 -12.83 -10.74
N GLY A 65 -9.10 -12.16 -9.60
CA GLY A 65 -9.78 -10.89 -9.31
C GLY A 65 -9.51 -9.77 -10.31
N ARG A 66 -8.34 -9.78 -10.98
CA ARG A 66 -7.95 -8.81 -12.01
C ARG A 66 -7.79 -9.42 -13.40
N ALA A 67 -8.10 -10.70 -13.55
CA ALA A 67 -7.86 -11.49 -14.76
C ALA A 67 -6.39 -11.47 -15.25
N ASP A 68 -5.42 -11.21 -14.36
CA ASP A 68 -3.99 -11.15 -14.69
C ASP A 68 -3.51 -12.46 -15.33
N LEU A 69 -4.01 -13.61 -14.89
CA LEU A 69 -3.60 -14.93 -15.40
C LEU A 69 -4.01 -15.15 -16.85
N LEU A 70 -5.23 -14.73 -17.22
CA LEU A 70 -5.72 -14.82 -18.60
C LEU A 70 -4.85 -13.98 -19.53
N ALA A 71 -4.50 -12.75 -19.11
CA ALA A 71 -3.62 -11.89 -19.87
C ALA A 71 -2.24 -12.52 -20.07
N MET A 72 -1.62 -13.05 -19.00
CA MET A 72 -0.31 -13.69 -19.06
C MET A 72 -0.30 -14.96 -19.93
N LEU A 73 -1.33 -15.79 -19.85
CA LEU A 73 -1.48 -16.99 -20.69
C LEU A 73 -1.64 -16.64 -22.17
N SER A 74 -2.33 -15.54 -22.46
CA SER A 74 -2.56 -15.07 -23.84
C SER A 74 -1.30 -14.45 -24.44
N SER A 75 -0.51 -13.73 -23.64
CA SER A 75 0.68 -13.01 -24.13
C SER A 75 1.95 -13.86 -24.16
N ALA A 76 2.09 -14.88 -23.32
CA ALA A 76 3.30 -15.68 -23.25
C ALA A 76 3.45 -16.57 -24.49
N MET A 77 4.62 -16.59 -25.14
CA MET A 77 4.90 -17.47 -26.28
C MET A 77 5.56 -18.78 -25.85
N THR A 78 6.10 -18.83 -24.63
CA THR A 78 6.75 -20.02 -24.07
C THR A 78 6.42 -20.19 -22.59
N LEU A 79 6.53 -21.42 -22.08
CA LEU A 79 6.35 -21.71 -20.66
C LEU A 79 7.31 -20.92 -19.76
N GLN A 80 8.52 -20.64 -20.25
CA GLN A 80 9.50 -19.84 -19.51
C GLN A 80 9.07 -18.38 -19.36
N GLN A 81 8.51 -17.78 -20.42
CA GLN A 81 7.95 -16.43 -20.37
C GLN A 81 6.76 -16.34 -19.41
N LEU A 82 5.87 -17.35 -19.43
CA LEU A 82 4.77 -17.43 -18.49
C LEU A 82 5.26 -17.50 -17.04
N ARG A 83 6.25 -18.36 -16.74
CA ARG A 83 6.88 -18.45 -15.41
C ARG A 83 7.49 -17.14 -14.95
N ALA A 84 8.19 -16.42 -15.84
CA ALA A 84 8.76 -15.13 -15.53
C ALA A 84 7.70 -14.06 -15.22
N ALA A 85 6.61 -14.02 -16.00
CA ALA A 85 5.49 -13.10 -15.76
C ALA A 85 4.78 -13.40 -14.43
N LEU A 86 4.49 -14.67 -14.17
CA LEU A 86 3.90 -15.14 -12.91
C LEU A 86 4.79 -14.83 -11.70
N THR A 87 6.09 -15.06 -11.81
CA THR A 87 7.05 -14.74 -10.74
C THR A 87 7.08 -13.24 -10.45
N THR A 88 7.07 -12.41 -11.50
CA THR A 88 6.99 -10.95 -11.36
C THR A 88 5.69 -10.52 -10.69
N SER A 89 4.55 -11.07 -11.11
CA SER A 89 3.24 -10.79 -10.50
C SER A 89 3.20 -11.18 -9.03
N LEU A 90 3.73 -12.34 -8.65
CA LEU A 90 3.83 -12.76 -7.25
C LEU A 90 4.72 -11.82 -6.43
N ARG A 91 5.89 -11.43 -6.95
CA ARG A 91 6.78 -10.47 -6.27
C ARG A 91 6.08 -9.13 -6.02
N GLN A 92 5.30 -8.67 -7.00
CA GLN A 92 4.49 -7.46 -6.84
C GLN A 92 3.37 -7.67 -5.81
N HIS A 93 2.68 -8.81 -5.83
CA HIS A 93 1.66 -9.15 -4.84
C HIS A 93 2.24 -9.13 -3.42
N LEU A 94 3.38 -9.80 -3.19
CA LEU A 94 4.10 -9.75 -1.92
C LEU A 94 4.49 -8.31 -1.58
N THR A 95 5.13 -7.57 -2.49
CA THR A 95 5.52 -6.17 -2.23
C THR A 95 4.33 -5.28 -1.83
N ASN A 96 3.17 -5.50 -2.42
CA ASN A 96 1.94 -4.79 -2.07
C ASN A 96 1.37 -5.24 -0.72
N LYS A 97 1.42 -6.55 -0.42
CA LYS A 97 1.03 -7.13 0.86
C LYS A 97 1.92 -6.62 2.01
N ARG A 98 3.22 -6.38 1.75
CA ARG A 98 4.19 -5.75 2.67
C ARG A 98 3.77 -4.37 3.18
N ARG A 99 3.02 -3.62 2.37
CA ARG A 99 2.83 -2.16 2.51
C ARG A 99 1.54 -1.74 3.18
N ARG A 100 0.66 -2.68 3.58
CA ARG A 100 -0.53 -2.35 4.35
C ARG A 100 -0.36 -2.73 5.81
N SER A 101 0.15 -1.77 6.57
CA SER A 101 -0.52 -1.41 7.81
C SER A 101 -0.26 0.01 8.25
N ILE A 102 -1.30 0.84 8.16
CA ILE A 102 -1.37 2.15 8.81
C ILE A 102 -1.01 1.99 10.30
N ALA A 103 -1.37 0.86 10.89
CA ALA A 103 -1.05 0.47 12.25
C ALA A 103 0.47 0.27 12.48
N SER A 104 1.22 -0.42 11.60
CA SER A 104 2.69 -0.54 11.75
C SER A 104 3.41 0.79 11.53
N ASN A 105 2.97 1.60 10.56
CA ASN A 105 3.54 2.94 10.35
C ASN A 105 3.28 3.86 11.54
N LEU A 106 2.08 3.78 12.14
CA LEU A 106 1.74 4.51 13.35
C LEU A 106 2.55 4.01 14.55
N TYR A 107 2.66 2.68 14.73
CA TYR A 107 3.47 2.05 15.77
C TYR A 107 4.92 2.54 15.71
N LYS A 108 5.55 2.50 14.52
CA LYS A 108 6.92 2.98 14.33
C LYS A 108 7.07 4.45 14.72
N ARG A 109 6.15 5.31 14.29
CA ARG A 109 6.18 6.75 14.60
C ARG A 109 6.01 7.04 16.09
N VAL A 110 5.05 6.40 16.75
CA VAL A 110 4.84 6.53 18.19
C VAL A 110 6.09 6.07 18.95
N ARG A 111 6.67 4.92 18.58
CA ARG A 111 7.91 4.41 19.18
C ARG A 111 9.08 5.38 19.02
N THR A 112 9.25 5.95 17.82
CA THR A 112 10.29 6.96 17.54
C THR A 112 10.12 8.22 18.39
N ILE A 113 8.89 8.72 18.54
CA ILE A 113 8.58 9.89 19.37
C ILE A 113 8.89 9.59 20.84
N LEU A 114 8.40 8.46 21.37
CA LEU A 114 8.62 8.08 22.77
C LEU A 114 10.10 7.97 23.12
N ARG A 115 10.93 7.42 22.23
CA ARG A 115 12.38 7.26 22.46
C ARG A 115 13.21 8.52 22.33
N ASN A 116 12.86 9.40 21.38
CA ASN A 116 13.71 10.53 21.02
C ASN A 116 13.28 11.85 21.65
N ASP A 117 12.06 11.93 22.20
CA ASP A 117 11.51 13.16 22.72
C ASP A 117 11.67 13.27 24.25
N PRO A 118 12.31 14.34 24.77
CA PRO A 118 12.56 14.50 26.20
C PRO A 118 11.29 14.66 27.05
N MET A 119 10.12 14.87 26.42
CA MET A 119 8.84 14.92 27.13
C MET A 119 8.39 13.55 27.67
N PHE A 120 9.01 12.47 27.21
CA PHE A 120 8.66 11.10 27.59
C PHE A 120 9.84 10.40 28.24
N ARG A 121 9.53 9.47 29.15
CA ARG A 121 10.52 8.61 29.78
C ARG A 121 10.03 7.17 29.86
N SER A 122 10.96 6.25 29.67
CA SER A 122 10.77 4.80 29.86
C SER A 122 11.08 4.44 31.31
N ILE A 123 10.23 3.63 31.94
CA ILE A 123 10.37 3.19 33.35
C ILE A 123 10.92 1.77 33.47
N SER A 124 10.74 0.93 32.45
CA SER A 124 11.22 -0.45 32.42
C SER A 124 12.17 -0.69 31.25
N SER A 125 13.44 -0.96 31.54
CA SER A 125 14.42 -1.44 30.56
C SER A 125 14.41 -2.97 30.51
N SER A 126 13.30 -3.59 30.10
CA SER A 126 13.37 -4.98 29.65
C SER A 126 14.07 -5.00 28.29
N SER A 127 15.02 -5.90 28.08
CA SER A 127 15.78 -6.07 26.82
C SER A 127 14.92 -6.53 25.63
N LEU A 128 13.62 -6.75 25.86
CA LEU A 128 12.60 -7.14 24.90
C LEU A 128 11.52 -6.04 24.92
N GLY A 129 11.38 -5.30 23.82
CA GLY A 129 10.68 -4.00 23.76
C GLY A 129 9.17 -3.97 24.06
N ALA A 130 8.48 -5.13 24.12
CA ALA A 130 7.03 -5.23 24.39
C ALA A 130 6.60 -4.69 25.75
N ASP A 131 7.43 -4.90 26.76
CA ASP A 131 7.13 -4.53 28.15
C ASP A 131 7.70 -3.16 28.52
N GLU A 132 8.14 -2.39 27.52
CA GLU A 132 8.62 -1.02 27.71
C GLU A 132 7.45 -0.12 28.10
N ARG A 133 7.48 0.38 29.35
CA ARG A 133 6.44 1.22 29.93
C ARG A 133 6.84 2.68 29.90
N TRP A 134 5.94 3.50 29.39
CA TRP A 134 6.15 4.91 29.12
C TRP A 134 5.32 5.80 30.03
N THR A 135 5.86 6.96 30.38
CA THR A 135 5.13 8.04 31.05
C THR A 135 5.64 9.41 30.59
N ALA A 136 4.86 10.46 30.87
CA ALA A 136 5.32 11.83 30.69
C ALA A 136 6.37 12.17 31.77
N THR A 137 7.41 12.93 31.40
CA THR A 137 8.53 13.26 32.30
C THR A 137 8.07 13.98 33.60
N ALA A 138 6.96 14.72 33.54
CA ALA A 138 6.38 15.42 34.71
C ALA A 138 5.57 14.51 35.66
N SER A 139 5.39 13.22 35.34
CA SER A 139 4.57 12.31 36.13
C SER A 139 5.45 11.49 37.07
N GLU A 140 5.22 11.57 38.38
CA GLU A 140 6.08 10.96 39.39
C GLU A 140 5.79 9.46 39.64
N SER A 141 4.64 8.94 39.20
CA SER A 141 4.23 7.58 39.54
C SER A 141 4.89 6.52 38.64
N PRO A 142 5.69 5.58 39.19
CA PRO A 142 6.27 4.47 38.44
C PRO A 142 5.29 3.31 38.24
N THR A 143 4.08 3.37 38.83
CA THR A 143 3.12 2.28 38.77
C THR A 143 2.42 2.20 37.42
N PRO A 144 2.05 1.02 36.93
CA PRO A 144 1.15 0.88 35.79
C PRO A 144 -0.16 1.65 36.01
N SER A 145 -0.69 2.21 34.93
CA SER A 145 -2.04 2.78 34.94
C SER A 145 -3.06 1.70 35.30
N SER A 146 -4.02 2.05 36.15
CA SER A 146 -5.17 1.19 36.46
C SER A 146 -6.33 1.36 35.47
N LEU A 147 -6.21 2.30 34.53
CA LEU A 147 -7.27 2.62 33.57
C LEU A 147 -7.32 1.59 32.46
N SER A 148 -8.53 1.22 32.08
CA SER A 148 -8.79 0.39 30.90
C SER A 148 -8.53 1.16 29.60
N VAL A 149 -8.35 0.43 28.50
CA VAL A 149 -8.20 1.01 27.15
C VAL A 149 -9.38 1.93 26.81
N GLY A 150 -10.61 1.57 27.21
CA GLY A 150 -11.80 2.39 26.97
C GLY A 150 -11.76 3.72 27.72
N GLU A 151 -11.35 3.73 28.98
CA GLU A 151 -11.19 4.96 29.79
C GLU A 151 -10.07 5.84 29.24
N LEU A 152 -8.95 5.24 28.83
CA LEU A 152 -7.85 5.93 28.16
C LEU A 152 -8.27 6.53 26.81
N ALA A 153 -9.14 5.83 26.05
CA ALA A 153 -9.69 6.34 24.81
C ALA A 153 -10.69 7.49 25.02
N GLN A 154 -11.42 7.48 26.14
CA GLN A 154 -12.27 8.61 26.54
C GLN A 154 -11.42 9.84 26.86
N ILE A 155 -10.32 9.68 27.60
CA ILE A 155 -9.33 10.74 27.85
C ILE A 155 -8.76 11.27 26.53
N ALA A 156 -8.37 10.38 25.62
CA ALA A 156 -7.87 10.73 24.30
C ALA A 156 -8.92 11.45 23.42
N SER A 157 -10.20 11.32 23.73
CA SER A 157 -11.31 11.99 23.04
C SER A 157 -11.58 13.40 23.55
N GLU A 158 -10.96 13.82 24.66
CA GLU A 158 -11.04 15.21 25.12
C GLU A 158 -10.33 16.18 24.18
N LEU A 159 -9.33 15.72 23.44
CA LEU A 159 -8.74 16.45 22.32
C LEU A 159 -9.63 16.30 21.10
N SER A 160 -10.13 17.43 20.59
CA SER A 160 -11.02 17.41 19.43
C SER A 160 -10.26 17.08 18.16
N ASP A 161 -10.98 16.57 17.14
CA ASP A 161 -10.38 16.31 15.83
C ASP A 161 -9.82 17.59 15.18
N ASN A 162 -10.38 18.76 15.52
CA ASN A 162 -9.90 20.05 15.01
C ASN A 162 -8.57 20.46 15.66
N ASP A 163 -8.45 20.27 16.98
CA ASP A 163 -7.21 20.58 17.72
C ASP A 163 -6.05 19.71 17.22
N LEU A 164 -6.37 18.45 16.90
CA LEU A 164 -5.42 17.47 16.39
C LEU A 164 -5.23 17.50 14.86
N GLU A 165 -5.91 18.41 14.16
CA GLU A 165 -5.92 18.48 12.69
C GLU A 165 -6.11 17.09 12.03
N VAL A 166 -7.03 16.28 12.57
CA VAL A 166 -7.19 14.88 12.20
C VAL A 166 -7.60 14.77 10.75
N VAL A 167 -6.76 14.11 9.95
CA VAL A 167 -7.07 13.85 8.55
C VAL A 167 -7.86 12.54 8.47
N ARG A 168 -9.18 12.65 8.25
CA ARG A 168 -10.06 11.49 8.03
C ARG A 168 -10.23 11.23 6.54
N TYR A 169 -9.97 9.99 6.14
CA TYR A 169 -10.09 9.55 4.76
C TYR A 169 -11.39 8.80 4.50
N GLY A 170 -11.93 8.95 3.28
CA GLY A 170 -12.97 8.06 2.79
C GLY A 170 -12.44 6.65 2.52
N PRO A 171 -13.33 5.64 2.40
CA PRO A 171 -12.97 4.22 2.25
C PRO A 171 -12.13 3.88 1.00
N PHE A 172 -12.01 4.81 0.05
CA PHE A 172 -11.25 4.65 -1.19
C PHE A 172 -10.01 5.55 -1.28
N SER A 173 -9.66 6.27 -0.21
CA SER A 173 -8.49 7.16 -0.21
C SER A 173 -7.20 6.34 -0.14
N GLN A 174 -6.35 6.47 -1.17
CA GLN A 174 -4.99 5.92 -1.18
C GLN A 174 -3.95 6.88 -0.57
N LYS A 175 -4.38 8.02 -0.01
CA LYS A 175 -3.47 9.05 0.52
C LYS A 175 -2.81 8.61 1.83
N LEU A 176 -1.48 8.61 1.80
CA LEU A 176 -0.53 8.27 2.86
C LEU A 176 -0.22 9.44 3.82
N SER A 177 -1.08 10.47 3.94
CA SER A 177 -0.82 11.47 4.99
C SER A 177 -1.18 10.85 6.34
N PRO A 178 -0.31 10.98 7.35
CA PRO A 178 -0.55 10.36 8.63
C PRO A 178 -1.83 10.93 9.26
N ILE A 179 -2.62 10.07 9.94
CA ILE A 179 -3.87 10.47 10.64
C ILE A 179 -3.64 11.69 11.54
N LEU A 180 -2.46 11.72 12.18
CA LEU A 180 -1.89 12.85 12.91
C LEU A 180 -0.50 13.11 12.38
N ARG A 181 -0.15 14.38 12.10
CA ARG A 181 1.26 14.75 11.82
C ARG A 181 2.06 14.68 13.12
N ASP A 182 3.39 14.70 13.03
CA ASP A 182 4.27 14.49 14.20
C ASP A 182 4.00 15.46 15.38
N PRO A 183 3.71 16.77 15.17
CA PRO A 183 3.38 17.67 16.28
C PRO A 183 2.09 17.26 17.01
N GLN A 184 1.03 16.96 16.28
CA GLN A 184 -0.25 16.55 16.87
C GLN A 184 -0.18 15.14 17.46
N LEU A 185 0.62 14.24 16.88
CA LEU A 185 0.89 12.93 17.45
C LEU A 185 1.62 13.04 18.79
N ARG A 186 2.61 13.93 18.89
CA ARG A 186 3.29 14.23 20.15
C ARG A 186 2.33 14.79 21.18
N GLU A 187 1.50 15.77 20.80
CA GLU A 187 0.50 16.37 21.68
C GLU A 187 -0.51 15.33 22.19
N PHE A 188 -1.01 14.48 21.30
CA PHE A 188 -1.88 13.36 21.62
C PHE A 188 -1.24 12.42 22.66
N ILE A 189 -0.02 11.96 22.42
CA ILE A 189 0.70 11.05 23.33
C ILE A 189 0.93 11.74 24.68
N HIS A 190 1.32 13.02 24.68
CA HIS A 190 1.55 13.77 25.91
C HIS A 190 0.29 13.93 26.75
N HIS A 191 -0.83 14.30 26.14
CA HIS A 191 -2.13 14.40 26.80
C HIS A 191 -2.54 13.06 27.42
N LEU A 192 -2.43 11.97 26.65
CA LEU A 192 -2.74 10.62 27.10
C LEU A 192 -1.88 10.22 28.31
N LEU A 193 -0.56 10.37 28.21
CA LEU A 193 0.37 9.95 29.27
C LEU A 193 0.25 10.80 30.54
N ARG A 194 -0.05 12.10 30.42
CA ARG A 194 -0.28 12.96 31.59
C ARG A 194 -1.52 12.57 32.38
N ARG A 195 -2.54 12.04 31.71
CA ARG A 195 -3.84 11.73 32.31
C ARG A 195 -4.05 10.25 32.61
N ALA A 196 -3.15 9.38 32.13
CA ALA A 196 -3.19 7.94 32.40
C ALA A 196 -3.06 7.58 33.89
N GLY A 197 -2.59 8.50 34.74
CA GLY A 197 -2.43 8.26 36.19
C GLY A 197 -1.38 7.20 36.54
N GLY A 198 -0.52 6.84 35.58
CA GLY A 198 0.51 5.82 35.71
C GLY A 198 1.26 5.62 34.40
N THR A 199 1.99 4.51 34.30
CA THR A 199 2.67 4.12 33.07
C THR A 199 1.78 3.30 32.16
N VAL A 200 2.01 3.41 30.85
CA VAL A 200 1.31 2.61 29.83
C VAL A 200 2.30 2.02 28.86
N THR A 201 1.97 0.86 28.28
CA THR A 201 2.81 0.22 27.27
C THR A 201 2.56 0.84 25.90
N LEU A 202 3.51 0.66 24.97
CA LEU A 202 3.34 1.05 23.58
C LEU A 202 2.10 0.39 22.96
N SER A 203 1.87 -0.90 23.25
CA SER A 203 0.70 -1.64 22.79
C SER A 203 -0.61 -0.98 23.23
N THR A 204 -0.72 -0.58 24.50
CA THR A 204 -1.90 0.14 25.01
C THR A 204 -2.09 1.49 24.31
N ILE A 205 -1.02 2.26 24.07
CA ILE A 205 -1.12 3.53 23.34
C ILE A 205 -1.68 3.30 21.92
N ILE A 206 -1.18 2.29 21.21
CA ILE A 206 -1.65 1.97 19.86
C ILE A 206 -3.08 1.47 19.85
N GLU A 207 -3.49 0.68 20.85
CA GLU A 207 -4.86 0.22 21.01
C GLU A 207 -5.83 1.38 21.26
N VAL A 208 -5.45 2.35 22.11
CA VAL A 208 -6.19 3.59 22.33
C VAL A 208 -6.33 4.39 21.03
N MET A 209 -5.26 4.52 20.25
CA MET A 209 -5.31 5.20 18.95
C MET A 209 -6.23 4.48 17.96
N ARG A 210 -6.20 3.14 17.93
CA ARG A 210 -7.09 2.34 17.08
C ARG A 210 -8.54 2.59 17.44
N PHE A 211 -8.86 2.58 18.72
CA PHE A 211 -10.21 2.87 19.19
C PHE A 211 -10.64 4.30 18.84
N ARG A 212 -9.79 5.30 19.13
CA ARG A 212 -10.07 6.73 18.93
C ARG A 212 -10.24 7.13 17.45
N PHE A 213 -9.46 6.54 16.55
CA PHE A 213 -9.45 6.88 15.14
C PHE A 213 -10.16 5.83 14.26
N SER A 214 -10.78 4.83 14.88
CA SER A 214 -11.48 3.72 14.18
C SER A 214 -10.58 3.02 13.16
N LEU A 215 -9.34 2.73 13.55
CA LEU A 215 -8.36 2.08 12.67
C LEU A 215 -8.65 0.59 12.55
N PRO A 216 -8.46 -0.01 11.35
CA PRO A 216 -8.66 -1.44 11.16
C PRO A 216 -7.78 -2.25 12.12
N ILE A 217 -8.34 -3.38 12.58
CA ILE A 217 -7.71 -4.24 13.58
C ILE A 217 -6.59 -5.03 12.92
N GLU A 218 -5.36 -4.86 13.39
CA GLU A 218 -4.26 -5.74 13.06
C GLU A 218 -3.54 -6.20 14.32
N GLU A 219 -3.23 -7.49 14.41
CA GLU A 219 -2.42 -8.05 15.49
C GLU A 219 -0.95 -7.72 15.22
N HIS A 220 -0.29 -7.01 16.14
CA HIS A 220 1.12 -6.65 16.00
C HIS A 220 2.00 -7.62 16.80
N THR A 221 2.92 -8.29 16.12
CA THR A 221 4.08 -8.97 16.71
C THR A 221 5.35 -8.18 16.36
N GLU A 222 6.21 -7.98 17.36
CA GLU A 222 7.27 -6.98 17.37
C GLU A 222 8.43 -7.27 16.42
N LEU A 223 8.96 -6.22 15.76
CA LEU A 223 10.24 -6.28 15.06
C LEU A 223 11.08 -5.03 15.30
N ASP A 224 12.37 -5.29 15.42
CA ASP A 224 13.46 -4.34 15.62
C ASP A 224 14.23 -4.06 14.31
N GLU A 225 15.04 -3.00 14.35
CA GLU A 225 16.15 -2.63 13.44
C GLU A 225 15.89 -1.76 12.18
N SER A 226 16.21 -0.47 12.35
CA SER A 226 17.18 0.36 11.59
C SER A 226 17.37 0.14 10.08
N PHE A 227 17.02 1.12 9.21
CA PHE A 227 17.81 1.43 7.99
C PHE A 227 17.51 2.84 7.39
N ARG A 228 18.56 3.47 6.84
CA ARG A 228 18.66 4.89 6.40
C ARG A 228 18.05 5.17 5.01
N SER A 229 17.61 6.42 4.80
CA SER A 229 16.96 6.97 3.58
C SER A 229 17.97 7.65 2.61
N LEU A 230 17.71 7.63 1.30
CA LEU A 230 18.51 8.32 0.26
C LEU A 230 17.61 9.06 -0.76
N THR A 231 18.12 10.20 -1.26
CA THR A 231 17.49 11.29 -2.03
C THR A 231 17.49 11.13 -3.57
N ARG A 232 16.58 11.86 -4.26
CA ARG A 232 16.33 11.89 -5.72
C ARG A 232 17.54 12.33 -6.58
N GLY A 233 17.79 11.63 -7.70
CA GLY A 233 18.82 11.95 -8.71
C GLY A 233 18.38 11.69 -10.17
N PRO A 234 19.24 11.91 -11.18
CA PRO A 234 18.92 11.89 -12.63
C PRO A 234 18.41 10.54 -13.18
N ALA A 235 18.56 9.46 -12.41
CA ALA A 235 17.91 8.18 -12.71
C ALA A 235 16.37 8.25 -12.71
N ASN A 236 15.78 9.23 -12.01
CA ASN A 236 14.32 9.35 -11.88
C ASN A 236 13.64 9.86 -13.17
N GLU A 237 14.28 10.71 -13.97
CA GLU A 237 13.70 11.24 -15.22
C GLU A 237 13.62 10.19 -16.33
N ALA A 238 14.60 9.28 -16.41
CA ALA A 238 14.55 8.17 -17.35
C ALA A 238 13.42 7.19 -17.01
N LEU A 239 13.19 6.96 -15.71
CA LEU A 239 12.10 6.12 -15.22
C LEU A 239 10.73 6.73 -15.54
N ILE A 240 10.56 8.04 -15.32
CA ILE A 240 9.33 8.78 -15.67
C ILE A 240 9.01 8.65 -17.17
N ASN A 241 10.02 8.79 -18.04
CA ASN A 241 9.84 8.64 -19.49
C ASN A 241 9.45 7.21 -19.91
N VAL A 242 10.05 6.19 -19.30
CA VAL A 242 9.71 4.79 -19.57
C VAL A 242 8.28 4.49 -19.12
N SER A 243 7.89 4.94 -17.93
CA SER A 243 6.54 4.82 -17.39
C SER A 243 5.50 5.51 -18.28
N ALA A 244 5.77 6.74 -18.72
CA ALA A 244 4.86 7.47 -19.60
C ALA A 244 4.65 6.77 -20.95
N ARG A 245 5.71 6.24 -21.56
CA ARG A 245 5.60 5.45 -22.80
C ARG A 245 4.83 4.16 -22.59
N SER A 246 4.97 3.52 -21.44
CA SER A 246 4.19 2.32 -21.10
C SER A 246 2.70 2.63 -21.03
N VAL A 247 2.31 3.74 -20.39
CA VAL A 247 0.90 4.19 -20.34
C VAL A 247 0.37 4.44 -21.75
N VAL A 248 1.07 5.22 -22.57
CA VAL A 248 0.64 5.50 -23.96
C VAL A 248 0.51 4.22 -24.79
N SER A 249 1.42 3.25 -24.62
CA SER A 249 1.36 1.98 -25.37
C SER A 249 0.17 1.08 -25.02
N ARG A 250 -0.47 1.32 -23.87
CA ARG A 250 -1.64 0.57 -23.39
C ARG A 250 -2.98 1.21 -23.80
N LEU A 251 -2.94 2.43 -24.35
CA LEU A 251 -4.09 3.10 -24.93
C LEU A 251 -4.22 2.67 -26.39
N ASP A 252 -5.43 2.35 -26.82
CA ASP A 252 -5.69 2.24 -28.26
C ASP A 252 -5.76 3.64 -28.92
N VAL A 253 -5.93 3.66 -30.24
CA VAL A 253 -5.93 4.90 -31.04
C VAL A 253 -7.09 5.84 -30.63
N GLU A 254 -8.25 5.28 -30.30
CA GLU A 254 -9.44 6.05 -29.93
C GLU A 254 -9.31 6.57 -28.49
N GLU A 255 -8.83 5.74 -27.56
CA GLU A 255 -8.54 6.10 -26.18
C GLU A 255 -7.47 7.20 -26.09
N ALA A 256 -6.41 7.09 -26.88
CA ALA A 256 -5.36 8.11 -26.96
C ALA A 256 -5.91 9.46 -27.46
N ALA A 257 -6.82 9.44 -28.44
CA ALA A 257 -7.48 10.65 -28.94
C ALA A 257 -8.41 11.29 -27.89
N ILE A 258 -9.13 10.48 -27.12
CA ILE A 258 -9.97 10.94 -26.00
C ILE A 258 -9.12 11.59 -24.91
N VAL A 259 -8.03 10.94 -24.49
CA VAL A 259 -7.13 11.46 -23.44
C VAL A 259 -6.44 12.75 -23.89
N ASN A 260 -5.99 12.83 -25.14
CA ASN A 260 -5.43 14.06 -25.70
C ASN A 260 -6.45 15.21 -25.71
N SER A 261 -7.70 14.93 -26.08
CA SER A 261 -8.78 15.91 -26.07
C SER A 261 -9.17 16.34 -24.66
N TYR A 262 -9.02 15.46 -23.67
CA TYR A 262 -9.18 15.76 -22.25
C TYR A 262 -8.14 16.76 -21.74
N PHE A 263 -6.86 16.61 -22.13
CA PHE A 263 -5.85 17.60 -21.78
C PHE A 263 -6.09 18.95 -22.47
N ARG A 264 -6.51 18.95 -23.75
CA ARG A 264 -6.81 20.17 -24.51
C ARG A 264 -8.01 20.96 -23.98
N SER A 265 -8.99 20.28 -23.38
CA SER A 265 -10.15 20.92 -22.73
C SER A 265 -9.89 21.35 -21.28
N GLY A 266 -8.64 21.36 -20.84
CA GLY A 266 -8.29 21.73 -19.46
C GLY A 266 -8.83 20.76 -18.40
N GLY A 267 -9.09 19.50 -18.78
CA GLY A 267 -9.59 18.46 -17.89
C GLY A 267 -11.12 18.40 -17.76
N SER A 268 -11.87 19.03 -18.68
CA SER A 268 -13.33 18.98 -18.68
C SER A 268 -13.85 17.73 -19.40
N LEU A 269 -14.46 16.80 -18.64
CA LEU A 269 -15.06 15.58 -19.22
C LEU A 269 -16.23 15.88 -20.17
N SER A 270 -17.00 16.95 -19.91
CA SER A 270 -18.15 17.34 -20.75
C SER A 270 -17.70 17.93 -22.08
N GLU A 271 -16.74 18.85 -22.06
CA GLU A 271 -16.20 19.46 -23.28
C GLU A 271 -15.44 18.44 -24.11
N THR A 272 -14.72 17.51 -23.47
CA THR A 272 -14.05 16.40 -24.17
C THR A 272 -15.04 15.49 -24.89
N ALA A 273 -16.18 15.20 -24.26
CA ALA A 273 -17.24 14.38 -24.85
C ALA A 273 -17.85 15.07 -26.08
N GLU A 274 -18.08 16.38 -26.01
CA GLU A 274 -18.54 17.18 -27.15
C GLU A 274 -17.51 17.21 -28.28
N LEU A 275 -16.23 17.43 -27.97
CA LEU A 275 -15.15 17.49 -28.96
C LEU A 275 -14.93 16.17 -29.70
N CYS A 276 -15.07 15.05 -28.99
CA CYS A 276 -14.84 13.72 -29.56
C CYS A 276 -16.12 13.04 -30.09
N GLY A 277 -17.31 13.62 -29.86
CA GLY A 277 -18.59 13.03 -30.24
C GLY A 277 -18.96 11.75 -29.45
N TYR A 278 -18.40 11.58 -28.25
CA TYR A 278 -18.66 10.42 -27.38
C TYR A 278 -19.57 10.79 -26.22
N ASN A 279 -20.12 9.79 -25.52
CA ASN A 279 -20.82 10.07 -24.28
C ASN A 279 -19.82 10.39 -23.13
N VAL A 280 -20.26 11.21 -22.18
CA VAL A 280 -19.43 11.65 -21.03
C VAL A 280 -18.96 10.47 -20.18
N GLN A 281 -19.74 9.39 -20.11
CA GLN A 281 -19.41 8.22 -19.30
C GLN A 281 -18.23 7.41 -19.89
N LEU A 282 -18.16 7.27 -21.20
CA LEU A 282 -17.07 6.62 -21.92
C LEU A 282 -15.80 7.43 -21.75
N VAL A 283 -15.87 8.75 -21.97
CA VAL A 283 -14.74 9.66 -21.74
C VAL A 283 -14.25 9.56 -20.30
N ARG A 284 -15.15 9.58 -19.31
CA ARG A 284 -14.80 9.38 -17.90
C ARG A 284 -14.07 8.06 -17.67
N ASN A 285 -14.60 6.97 -18.20
CA ASN A 285 -14.00 5.65 -18.00
C ASN A 285 -12.58 5.57 -18.59
N VAL A 286 -12.38 6.10 -19.80
CA VAL A 286 -11.07 6.11 -20.48
C VAL A 286 -10.06 6.99 -19.73
N VAL A 287 -10.47 8.20 -19.32
CA VAL A 287 -9.60 9.12 -18.57
C VAL A 287 -9.22 8.54 -17.20
N TYR A 288 -10.19 7.96 -16.48
CA TYR A 288 -9.92 7.39 -15.16
C TYR A 288 -9.04 6.14 -15.24
N ARG A 289 -9.28 5.26 -16.21
CA ARG A 289 -8.39 4.12 -16.49
C ARG A 289 -6.98 4.59 -16.82
N THR A 290 -6.83 5.70 -17.54
CA THR A 290 -5.52 6.28 -17.84
C THR A 290 -4.81 6.80 -16.58
N PHE A 291 -5.55 7.47 -15.68
CA PHE A 291 -5.01 7.86 -14.38
C PHE A 291 -4.64 6.67 -13.51
N GLU A 292 -5.43 5.60 -13.53
CA GLU A 292 -5.09 4.36 -12.85
C GLU A 292 -3.77 3.78 -13.37
N MET A 293 -3.57 3.74 -14.70
CA MET A 293 -2.30 3.29 -15.29
C MET A 293 -1.12 4.20 -14.92
N VAL A 294 -1.33 5.52 -14.84
CA VAL A 294 -0.29 6.44 -14.37
C VAL A 294 0.05 6.19 -12.90
N CYS A 295 -0.96 5.98 -12.06
CA CYS A 295 -0.79 5.64 -10.65
C CYS A 295 -0.04 4.31 -10.48
N GLU A 296 -0.35 3.30 -11.30
CA GLU A 296 0.36 2.01 -11.33
C GLU A 296 1.86 2.16 -11.63
N CYS A 297 2.24 3.15 -12.43
CA CYS A 297 3.62 3.40 -12.84
C CYS A 297 4.36 4.45 -11.98
N SER A 298 3.71 4.99 -10.95
CA SER A 298 4.23 6.07 -10.10
C SER A 298 4.55 5.57 -8.69
N GLU A 299 5.65 6.04 -8.09
CA GLU A 299 6.01 5.74 -6.71
C GLU A 299 5.58 6.85 -5.72
N SER A 300 5.26 8.03 -6.25
CA SER A 300 4.82 9.21 -5.50
C SER A 300 3.85 10.07 -6.33
N GLU A 301 3.11 10.98 -5.67
CA GLU A 301 2.24 11.93 -6.38
C GLU A 301 3.01 12.84 -7.33
N ASP A 302 4.25 13.21 -6.98
CA ASP A 302 5.12 13.99 -7.85
C ASP A 302 5.55 13.20 -9.08
N ASP A 303 5.82 11.89 -8.94
CA ASP A 303 6.12 11.04 -10.10
C ASP A 303 4.86 10.83 -10.95
N ALA A 304 3.69 10.64 -10.35
CA ALA A 304 2.43 10.55 -11.08
C ALA A 304 2.14 11.82 -11.90
N ARG A 305 2.36 12.99 -11.28
CA ARG A 305 2.23 14.29 -11.96
C ARG A 305 3.23 14.43 -13.11
N ALA A 306 4.49 14.04 -12.89
CA ALA A 306 5.53 14.09 -13.91
C ALA A 306 5.31 13.09 -15.06
N ILE A 307 4.84 11.88 -14.75
CA ILE A 307 4.43 10.87 -15.74
C ILE A 307 3.26 11.40 -16.55
N LEU A 308 2.23 11.96 -15.90
CA LEU A 308 1.05 12.50 -16.58
C LEU A 308 1.40 13.65 -17.54
N GLN A 309 2.26 14.58 -17.10
CA GLN A 309 2.80 15.66 -17.96
C GLN A 309 3.60 15.11 -19.15
N THR A 310 4.34 14.02 -18.93
CA THR A 310 5.09 13.36 -20.00
C THR A 310 4.16 12.60 -20.96
N VAL A 311 3.10 11.96 -20.47
CA VAL A 311 2.04 11.32 -21.29
C VAL A 311 1.35 12.36 -22.16
N GLU A 312 0.95 13.50 -21.58
CA GLU A 312 0.37 14.62 -22.32
C GLU A 312 1.29 15.08 -23.45
N SER A 313 2.58 15.29 -23.13
CA SER A 313 3.59 15.70 -24.12
C SER A 313 3.77 14.69 -25.26
N LEU A 314 3.76 13.38 -24.94
CA LEU A 314 3.90 12.31 -25.93
C LEU A 314 2.68 12.20 -26.86
N LEU A 315 1.47 12.35 -26.31
CA LEU A 315 0.23 12.32 -27.07
C LEU A 315 0.12 13.52 -28.03
N ILE A 316 0.57 14.71 -27.61
CA ILE A 316 0.64 15.90 -28.48
C ILE A 316 1.61 15.68 -29.65
N GLN A 317 2.75 15.04 -29.42
CA GLN A 317 3.75 14.76 -30.47
C GLN A 317 3.27 13.71 -31.49
N HIS A 318 2.39 12.78 -31.10
CA HIS A 318 1.93 11.69 -31.97
C HIS A 318 0.57 11.95 -32.63
N GLY A 319 -0.26 12.84 -32.06
CA GLY A 319 -1.57 13.23 -32.62
C GLY A 319 -1.53 14.33 -33.70
N GLY A 320 -0.35 14.65 -34.25
CA GLY A 320 -0.14 15.66 -35.30
C GLY A 320 0.22 15.09 -36.68
N ARG A 321 -0.03 13.80 -36.93
CA ARG A 321 0.15 13.16 -38.25
C ARG A 321 -1.16 12.63 -38.78
#